data_AF-G7IM20-F1
#
_entry.id   AF-G7IM20-F1
#
_cell.length_a   1.000
_cell.length_b   1.000
_cell.length_c   1.000
_cell.angle_alpha   90.00
_cell.angle_beta   90.00
_cell.angle_gamma   90.00
#
_symmetry.space_group_name_H-M   'P 1'
#
loop_
_entity.id
_entity.type
_entity.pdbx_description
1 polymer ?
#
loop_
_entity_poly.entity_id
_entity_poly.type
_entity_poly.pdbx_seq_one_letter_code
_entity_poly.pdbx_strand_id
1 'polypeptide(L)'
;MSTSNHVSLLLLLVIIMCFNNSTFGELYFHIINEKPRNVLKRGAPVVFFSNFVPRQAEMTWVRQQPLHATFNLYDPNVEGDNKKIYWSAREDGVYHSLDNVNWNKNTNWST
;
A
#
# COMPACT_ATOMS: atom_id res chain seq x y z
N MET A 1 -27.27 -31.15 -15.67
CA MET A 1 -26.85 -30.30 -14.54
C MET A 1 -25.58 -29.59 -14.96
N SER A 2 -25.68 -28.30 -15.29
CA SER A 2 -24.50 -27.49 -15.60
C SER A 2 -23.92 -27.01 -14.27
N THR A 3 -22.74 -27.49 -13.90
CA THR A 3 -22.04 -26.98 -12.73
C THR A 3 -21.47 -25.61 -13.09
N SER A 4 -22.17 -24.55 -12.67
CA SER A 4 -21.62 -23.21 -12.65
C SER A 4 -20.38 -23.23 -11.78
N ASN A 5 -19.20 -23.22 -12.41
CA ASN A 5 -17.95 -22.98 -11.74
C ASN A 5 -17.96 -21.52 -11.29
N HIS A 6 -18.54 -21.26 -10.10
CA HIS A 6 -18.27 -20.03 -9.38
C HIS A 6 -16.78 -20.02 -9.06
N VAL A 7 -15.97 -19.48 -9.97
CA VAL A 7 -14.63 -19.01 -9.63
C VAL A 7 -14.89 -17.90 -8.63
N SER A 8 -14.83 -18.24 -7.33
CA SER A 8 -14.80 -17.24 -6.28
C SER A 8 -13.53 -16.43 -6.54
N LEU A 9 -13.69 -15.26 -7.16
CA LEU A 9 -12.60 -14.36 -7.42
C LEU A 9 -12.13 -13.85 -6.06
N LEU A 10 -11.15 -14.53 -5.47
CA LEU A 10 -10.55 -14.08 -4.22
C LEU A 10 -9.83 -12.76 -4.52
N LEU A 11 -10.36 -11.67 -3.94
CA LEU A 11 -9.78 -10.35 -4.05
C LEU A 11 -9.12 -9.96 -2.74
N LEU A 12 -7.95 -9.35 -2.85
CA LEU A 12 -7.20 -8.75 -1.76
C LEU A 12 -7.59 -7.28 -1.65
N LEU A 13 -8.13 -6.86 -0.51
CA LEU A 13 -8.43 -5.45 -0.24
C LEU A 13 -7.18 -4.76 0.31
N VAL A 14 -6.68 -3.76 -0.42
CA VAL A 14 -5.51 -2.97 -0.02
C VAL A 14 -5.98 -1.59 0.42
N ILE A 15 -5.54 -1.17 1.61
CA ILE A 15 -5.83 0.16 2.17
C ILE A 15 -4.53 0.86 2.48
N ILE A 16 -4.33 2.04 1.89
CA ILE A 16 -3.11 2.85 2.10
C ILE A 16 -3.51 4.19 2.71
N MET A 17 -2.87 4.54 3.82
CA MET A 17 -3.13 5.78 4.57
C MET A 17 -1.89 6.66 4.65
N CYS A 18 -2.11 7.96 4.72
CA CYS A 18 -1.09 8.93 5.08
C CYS A 18 -1.44 9.53 6.45
N PHE A 19 -0.59 9.28 7.45
CA PHE A 19 -0.70 9.89 8.78
C PHE A 19 0.27 11.05 8.98
N ASN A 20 1.04 11.38 7.94
CA ASN A 20 2.02 12.44 7.99
C ASN A 20 1.34 13.81 8.24
N ASN A 21 1.89 14.58 9.17
CA ASN A 21 1.36 15.89 9.55
C ASN A 21 2.06 17.04 8.81
N SER A 22 3.02 16.71 7.94
CA SER A 22 3.80 17.71 7.21
C SER A 22 2.91 18.58 6.33
N THR A 23 2.98 19.89 6.59
CA THR A 23 2.43 20.95 5.73
C THR A 23 3.19 21.10 4.42
N PHE A 24 4.33 20.43 4.27
CA PHE A 24 5.19 20.53 3.10
C PHE A 24 5.15 19.23 2.30
N GLY A 25 4.55 19.31 1.12
CA GLY A 25 4.71 18.32 0.07
C GLY A 25 3.54 17.39 -0.19
N GLU A 26 3.55 16.79 -1.37
CA GLU A 26 2.61 15.77 -1.78
C GLU A 26 3.25 14.38 -1.65
N LEU A 27 2.48 13.42 -1.16
CA LEU A 27 2.89 12.02 -1.12
C LEU A 27 2.19 11.28 -2.26
N TYR A 28 3.00 10.75 -3.17
CA TYR A 28 2.54 9.94 -4.29
C TYR A 28 2.70 8.46 -3.96
N PHE A 29 1.71 7.66 -4.32
CA PHE A 29 1.74 6.22 -4.30
C PHE A 29 1.54 5.68 -5.72
N HIS A 30 2.34 4.70 -6.11
CA HIS A 30 2.08 3.95 -7.33
C HIS A 30 2.47 2.48 -7.18
N ILE A 31 1.72 1.63 -7.86
CA ILE A 31 2.11 0.25 -8.09
C ILE A 31 3.07 0.25 -9.28
N ILE A 32 4.20 -0.43 -9.16
CA ILE A 32 5.21 -0.48 -10.22
C ILE A 32 4.59 -1.15 -11.46
N ASN A 33 4.86 -0.59 -12.65
CA ASN A 33 4.30 -1.01 -13.94
C ASN A 33 2.79 -0.79 -14.12
N GLU A 34 2.13 -0.06 -13.23
CA GLU A 34 0.70 0.25 -13.33
C GLU A 34 0.44 1.76 -13.30
N LYS A 35 -0.67 2.16 -13.94
CA LYS A 35 -1.20 3.53 -13.90
C LYS A 35 -2.60 3.49 -13.28
N PRO A 36 -3.07 4.56 -12.61
CA PRO A 36 -2.43 5.86 -12.40
C PRO A 36 -1.56 5.94 -11.12
N ARG A 37 -0.80 7.04 -10.98
CA ARG A 37 -0.22 7.43 -9.68
C ARG A 37 -1.30 8.10 -8.83
N ASN A 38 -1.40 7.72 -7.57
CA ASN A 38 -2.37 8.27 -6.63
C ASN A 38 -1.68 9.28 -5.71
N VAL A 39 -2.34 10.41 -5.45
CA VAL A 39 -1.90 11.35 -4.42
C VAL A 39 -2.55 10.95 -3.10
N LEU A 40 -1.73 10.62 -2.10
CA LEU A 40 -2.18 10.29 -0.75
C LEU A 40 -2.40 11.58 0.03
N LYS A 41 -3.66 11.87 0.34
CA LYS A 41 -4.05 12.97 1.22
C LYS A 41 -4.11 12.48 2.66
N ARG A 42 -3.71 13.35 3.59
CA ARG A 42 -3.76 13.04 5.02
C ARG A 42 -5.19 12.68 5.44
N GLY A 43 -5.34 11.56 6.16
CA GLY A 43 -6.64 11.08 6.66
C GLY A 43 -7.61 10.57 5.60
N ALA A 44 -7.25 10.58 4.31
CA ALA A 44 -8.05 10.05 3.22
C ALA A 44 -7.38 8.78 2.67
N PRO A 45 -7.85 7.57 3.04
CA PRO A 45 -7.26 6.34 2.56
C PRO A 45 -7.48 6.15 1.06
N VAL A 46 -6.48 5.62 0.37
CA VAL A 46 -6.63 5.02 -0.96
C VAL A 46 -6.97 3.54 -0.75
N VAL A 47 -8.09 3.12 -1.34
CA VAL A 47 -8.63 1.77 -1.20
C VAL A 47 -8.86 1.17 -2.57
N PHE A 48 -8.34 -0.04 -2.80
CA PHE A 48 -8.59 -0.78 -4.03
C PHE A 48 -8.52 -2.29 -3.82
N PHE A 49 -9.09 -3.03 -4.75
CA PHE A 49 -8.96 -4.48 -4.81
C PHE A 49 -7.79 -4.87 -5.72
N SER A 50 -6.98 -5.80 -5.24
CA SER A 50 -5.90 -6.46 -5.97
C SER A 50 -6.18 -7.98 -6.05
N ASN A 51 -5.35 -8.69 -6.79
CA ASN A 51 -5.25 -10.14 -6.73
C ASN A 51 -4.11 -10.55 -5.78
N PHE A 52 -4.06 -11.84 -5.45
CA PHE A 52 -3.01 -12.45 -4.62
C PHE A 52 -1.71 -12.72 -5.41
N VAL A 53 -1.34 -11.80 -6.30
CA VAL A 53 -0.09 -11.86 -7.08
C VAL A 53 0.91 -10.89 -6.48
N PRO A 54 2.16 -11.29 -6.23
CA PRO A 54 3.20 -10.40 -5.73
C PRO A 54 3.35 -9.17 -6.61
N ARG A 55 3.32 -7.99 -5.99
CA ARG A 55 3.51 -6.69 -6.65
C ARG A 55 4.38 -5.80 -5.79
N GLN A 56 5.09 -4.89 -6.42
CA GLN A 56 5.83 -3.85 -5.73
C GLN A 56 5.12 -2.51 -5.89
N ALA A 57 5.23 -1.70 -4.86
CA ALA A 57 4.80 -0.32 -4.88
C ALA A 57 5.95 0.59 -4.51
N GLU A 58 5.86 1.81 -5.01
CA GLU A 58 6.75 2.89 -4.62
C GLU A 58 5.92 4.08 -4.12
N MET A 59 6.48 4.75 -3.12
CA MET A 59 6.00 6.01 -2.60
C MET A 59 7.06 7.08 -2.81
N THR A 60 6.63 8.26 -3.26
CA THR A 60 7.48 9.43 -3.42
C THR A 60 6.89 10.59 -2.64
N TRP A 61 7.63 11.11 -1.68
CA TRP A 61 7.26 12.28 -0.92
C TRP A 61 8.00 13.50 -1.46
N VAL A 62 7.26 14.35 -2.17
CA VAL A 62 7.78 15.56 -2.82
C VAL A 62 7.91 16.65 -1.78
N ARG A 63 9.13 16.89 -1.31
CA ARG A 63 9.51 18.00 -0.41
C ARG A 63 10.84 18.60 -0.90
N GLN A 64 11.43 19.55 -0.17
CA GLN A 64 12.70 20.19 -0.58
C GLN A 64 13.81 19.17 -0.91
N GLN A 65 13.91 18.09 -0.12
CA GLN A 65 14.69 16.90 -0.45
C GLN A 65 13.72 15.72 -0.61
N PRO A 66 13.42 15.29 -1.84
CA PRO A 66 12.50 14.18 -2.08
C PRO A 66 12.88 12.95 -1.28
N LEU A 67 11.86 12.24 -0.81
CA LEU A 67 12.05 10.93 -0.19
C LEU A 67 11.32 9.87 -1.01
N HIS A 68 11.93 8.71 -1.07
CA HIS A 68 11.46 7.56 -1.84
C HIS A 68 11.40 6.33 -0.93
N ALA A 69 10.45 5.44 -1.20
CA ALA A 69 10.40 4.13 -0.57
C ALA A 69 9.80 3.13 -1.55
N THR A 70 10.45 1.99 -1.71
CA THR A 70 9.94 0.85 -2.47
C THR A 70 9.68 -0.31 -1.51
N PHE A 71 8.56 -1.01 -1.69
CA PHE A 71 8.18 -2.14 -0.85
C PHE A 71 7.34 -3.14 -1.64
N ASN A 72 7.31 -4.39 -1.17
CA ASN A 72 6.39 -5.39 -1.69
C ASN A 72 4.98 -5.01 -1.20
N LEU A 73 4.10 -4.63 -2.13
CA LEU A 73 2.70 -4.32 -1.83
C LEU A 73 1.95 -5.55 -1.31
N TYR A 74 2.32 -6.73 -1.83
CA TYR A 74 1.87 -8.04 -1.40
C TYR A 74 3.01 -9.05 -1.57
N ASP A 75 3.28 -9.81 -0.51
CA ASP A 75 4.18 -10.94 -0.36
C ASP A 75 3.43 -12.10 0.36
N PRO A 76 3.12 -13.20 -0.36
CA PRO A 76 2.38 -14.32 0.22
C PRO A 76 3.09 -15.00 1.41
N ASN A 77 4.41 -14.82 1.56
CA ASN A 77 5.15 -15.39 2.70
C ASN A 77 4.92 -14.59 4.00
N VAL A 78 4.52 -13.32 3.87
CA VAL A 78 4.26 -12.41 5.00
C VAL A 78 2.76 -12.34 5.28
N GLU A 79 1.95 -12.21 4.24
CA GLU A 79 0.51 -11.99 4.39
C GLU A 79 -0.34 -13.24 4.24
N GLY A 80 0.18 -14.33 3.67
CA GLY A 80 -0.56 -15.58 3.50
C GLY A 80 -1.93 -15.36 2.85
N ASP A 81 -2.98 -15.88 3.49
CA ASP A 81 -4.36 -15.81 2.99
C ASP A 81 -5.15 -14.59 3.49
N ASN A 82 -4.48 -13.57 4.04
CA ASN A 82 -5.15 -12.36 4.50
C ASN A 82 -5.85 -11.67 3.33
N LYS A 83 -7.17 -11.52 3.43
CA LYS A 83 -7.99 -10.87 2.40
C LYS A 83 -7.93 -9.34 2.45
N LYS A 84 -7.27 -8.79 3.47
CA LYS A 84 -7.18 -7.36 3.72
C LYS A 84 -5.82 -7.02 4.31
N ILE A 85 -5.16 -6.03 3.72
CA ILE A 85 -3.85 -5.54 4.16
C ILE A 85 -3.83 -4.02 4.19
N TYR A 86 -2.98 -3.47 5.05
CA TYR A 86 -2.94 -2.05 5.35
C TYR A 86 -1.52 -1.52 5.29
N TRP A 87 -1.38 -0.38 4.62
CA TRP A 87 -0.14 0.36 4.51
C TRP A 87 -0.32 1.75 5.11
N SER A 88 0.69 2.26 5.79
CA SER A 88 0.70 3.65 6.23
C SER A 88 2.03 4.33 6.00
N ALA A 89 1.99 5.48 5.35
CA ALA A 89 3.13 6.38 5.26
C ALA A 89 3.15 7.29 6.49
N ARG A 90 4.31 7.30 7.16
CA ARG A 90 4.59 8.10 8.36
C ARG A 90 5.88 8.90 8.15
N GLU A 91 6.19 9.80 9.07
CA GLU A 91 7.35 10.70 8.95
C GLU A 91 8.68 9.95 8.82
N ASP A 92 8.81 8.81 9.49
CA ASP A 92 10.04 8.04 9.58
C ASP A 92 10.11 6.86 8.60
N GLY A 93 9.02 6.50 7.93
CA GLY A 93 9.01 5.43 6.93
C GLY A 93 7.61 4.94 6.55
N VAL A 94 7.59 3.79 5.89
CA VAL A 94 6.36 3.10 5.46
C VAL A 94 6.14 1.90 6.37
N TYR A 95 4.92 1.77 6.86
CA TYR A 95 4.48 0.74 7.81
C TYR A 95 3.45 -0.19 7.15
N HIS A 96 3.45 -1.43 7.59
CA HIS A 96 2.53 -2.47 7.15
C HIS A 96 1.76 -3.06 8.34
N SER A 97 0.51 -3.45 8.11
CA SER A 97 -0.36 -4.09 9.10
C SER A 97 -1.34 -5.03 8.40
N LEU A 98 -1.70 -6.12 9.08
CA LEU A 98 -2.70 -7.09 8.62
C LEU A 98 -4.09 -6.84 9.24
N ASP A 99 -4.14 -6.10 10.35
CA ASP A 99 -5.34 -5.93 11.18
C ASP A 99 -5.71 -4.45 11.42
N ASN A 100 -4.93 -3.51 10.89
CA ASN A 100 -5.05 -2.06 11.11
C ASN A 100 -4.77 -1.60 12.55
N VAL A 101 -4.25 -2.49 13.41
CA VAL A 101 -4.00 -2.22 14.83
C VAL A 101 -2.51 -2.39 15.13
N ASN A 102 -1.94 -3.52 14.72
CA ASN A 102 -0.53 -3.85 14.90
C ASN A 102 0.24 -3.45 13.65
N TRP A 103 1.12 -2.45 13.79
CA TRP A 103 1.87 -1.86 12.69
C TRP A 103 3.35 -2.11 12.83
N ASN A 104 3.96 -2.73 11.82
CA ASN A 104 5.40 -2.93 11.74
C ASN A 104 6.00 -1.97 10.71
N LYS A 105 7.14 -1.36 11.04
CA LYS A 105 7.89 -0.56 10.08
C LYS A 105 8.47 -1.50 9.02
N ASN A 106 8.06 -1.33 7.77
CA ASN A 106 8.47 -2.19 6.67
C ASN A 106 9.73 -1.64 5.99
N THR A 107 9.75 -0.34 5.68
CA THR A 107 10.88 0.27 5.00
C THR A 107 11.11 1.72 5.46
N ASN A 108 12.36 2.13 5.43
CA ASN A 108 12.76 3.52 5.68
C ASN A 108 12.62 4.35 4.40
N TRP A 109 12.52 5.66 4.57
CA TRP A 109 12.70 6.57 3.45
C TRP A 109 14.16 6.62 3.00
N SER A 110 14.39 6.66 1.69
CA SER A 110 15.68 6.97 1.06
C SER A 110 15.61 8.33 0.37
N THR A 111 16.73 9.06 0.38
CA THR A 111 16.92 10.30 -0.38
C THR A 111 17.39 10.04 -1.80
#